data_AF-A0A377KGJ3-F1
#
_entry.id   AF-A0A377KGJ3-F1
#
_cell.length_a   1.000
_cell.length_b   1.000
_cell.length_c   1.000
_cell.angle_alpha   90.00
_cell.angle_beta   90.00
_cell.angle_gamma   90.00
#
_symmetry.space_group_name_H-M   'P 1'
#
loop_
_entity.id
_entity.type
_entity.pdbx_description
1 polymer ?
#
loop_
_entity_poly.entity_id
_entity_poly.type
_entity_poly.pdbx_seq_one_letter_code
_entity_poly.pdbx_strand_id
1 'polypeptide(L)'
;MKKKTVLFSVGLFGTLLGGGTTVLAADAADTMPDISNKQISVGYYHNWEAERGAGYRGGKPANLELDKINSFYNVIAVAFMKGEGIPTFKPYNVSDQEFRQKVASLNNEGRAVLMSLGGAYSHIELHKGEEQAFANEIIRLVERYGFDGLDIDLE
;
A
#
# COMPACT_ATOMS: atom_id res chain seq x y z
N MET A 1 -30.35 19.30 -10.51
CA MET A 1 -28.97 19.76 -10.26
C MET A 1 -28.80 19.99 -8.75
N LYS A 2 -28.22 19.03 -8.03
CA LYS A 2 -27.98 19.16 -6.58
C LYS A 2 -26.58 19.73 -6.36
N LYS A 3 -26.49 20.97 -5.86
CA LYS A 3 -25.23 21.61 -5.50
C LYS A 3 -24.71 20.99 -4.21
N LYS A 4 -23.51 20.39 -4.23
CA LYS A 4 -22.81 19.95 -3.02
C LYS A 4 -22.02 21.13 -2.47
N THR A 5 -22.41 21.61 -1.30
CA THR A 5 -21.66 22.60 -0.53
C THR A 5 -20.46 21.90 0.10
N VAL A 6 -19.25 22.28 -0.30
CA VAL A 6 -18.01 21.82 0.34
C VAL A 6 -17.63 22.87 1.39
N LEU A 7 -17.72 22.51 2.67
CA LEU A 7 -17.15 23.31 3.76
C LEU A 7 -15.66 22.99 3.85
N PHE A 8 -14.82 23.99 3.55
CA PHE A 8 -13.41 23.99 3.93
C PHE A 8 -13.29 24.35 5.41
N SER A 9 -12.95 23.38 6.25
CA SER A 9 -12.52 23.65 7.62
C SER A 9 -11.05 24.03 7.63
N VAL A 10 -10.77 25.31 7.91
CA VAL A 10 -9.41 25.82 8.20
C VAL A 10 -9.01 25.32 9.59
N GLY A 11 -8.04 24.39 9.64
CA GLY A 11 -7.43 23.92 10.88
C GLY A 11 -6.38 24.91 11.38
N LEU A 12 -6.60 25.44 12.58
CA LEU A 12 -5.79 26.42 13.29
C LEU A 12 -4.42 25.84 13.71
N PHE A 13 -3.34 26.59 13.46
CA PHE A 13 -1.97 26.28 13.88
C PHE A 13 -1.86 26.24 15.41
N GLY A 14 -1.47 25.08 15.96
CA GLY A 14 -1.11 24.91 17.37
C GLY A 14 0.21 24.15 17.47
N THR A 15 1.32 24.87 17.65
CA THR A 15 2.61 24.28 17.97
C THR A 15 2.62 23.85 19.43
N LEU A 16 2.63 22.53 19.67
CA LEU A 16 3.00 21.93 20.94
C LEU A 16 4.27 21.09 20.75
N LEU A 17 5.33 21.53 21.42
CA LEU A 17 6.57 20.79 21.63
C LEU A 17 6.28 19.59 22.54
N GLY A 18 6.37 18.39 21.98
CA GLY A 18 6.39 17.11 22.66
C GLY A 18 6.90 16.08 21.66
N GLY A 19 7.65 15.06 22.10
CA GLY A 19 8.30 14.06 21.25
C GLY A 19 7.31 13.23 20.44
N GLY A 20 6.73 13.85 19.41
CA GLY A 20 5.57 13.36 18.70
C GLY A 20 5.97 12.38 17.63
N THR A 21 5.32 11.22 17.67
CA THR A 21 4.92 10.51 16.46
C THR A 21 4.46 11.55 15.44
N THR A 22 5.14 11.64 14.30
CA THR A 22 4.68 12.46 13.19
C THR A 22 3.36 11.87 12.72
N VAL A 23 2.26 12.39 13.24
CA VAL A 23 0.92 12.11 12.73
C VAL A 23 0.86 12.80 11.37
N LEU A 24 0.93 12.02 10.30
CA LEU A 24 0.67 12.53 8.96
C LEU A 24 -0.74 13.13 8.97
N ALA A 25 -0.91 14.29 8.36
CA ALA A 25 -2.23 14.89 8.23
C ALA A 25 -3.14 13.89 7.51
N ALA A 26 -4.35 13.68 8.03
CA ALA A 26 -5.28 12.71 7.46
C ALA A 26 -5.48 12.98 5.96
N ASP A 27 -5.24 11.96 5.14
CA ASP A 27 -5.36 12.03 3.69
C ASP A 27 -6.25 10.90 3.15
N ALA A 28 -6.43 10.86 1.83
CA ALA A 28 -7.28 9.83 1.22
C ALA A 28 -6.78 8.40 1.45
N ALA A 29 -5.50 8.21 1.77
CA ALA A 29 -4.93 6.91 2.10
C ALA A 29 -5.38 6.36 3.46
N ASP A 30 -6.02 7.20 4.30
CA ASP A 30 -6.64 6.75 5.55
C ASP A 30 -8.11 6.33 5.38
N THR A 31 -8.68 6.56 4.20
CA THR A 31 -10.14 6.41 4.01
C THR A 31 -10.59 4.98 3.74
N MET A 32 -9.68 4.09 3.31
CA MET A 32 -9.92 2.70 2.95
C MET A 32 -11.16 2.47 2.06
N PRO A 33 -11.00 2.39 0.73
CA PRO A 33 -12.13 2.25 -0.18
C PRO A 33 -13.01 1.02 0.09
N ASP A 34 -14.33 1.22 0.17
CA ASP A 34 -15.29 0.11 0.27
C ASP A 34 -15.39 -0.67 -1.05
N ILE A 35 -15.17 -1.98 -0.96
CA ILE A 35 -15.23 -2.95 -2.06
C ILE A 35 -16.40 -3.96 -1.94
N SER A 36 -17.19 -3.92 -0.87
CA SER A 36 -18.17 -4.96 -0.50
C SER A 36 -19.25 -5.27 -1.55
N ASN A 37 -19.63 -4.28 -2.36
CA ASN A 37 -20.70 -4.39 -3.36
C ASN A 37 -20.18 -4.19 -4.80
N LYS A 38 -18.90 -4.45 -5.04
CA LYS A 38 -18.24 -4.30 -6.34
C LYS A 38 -17.71 -5.65 -6.82
N GLN A 39 -17.79 -5.91 -8.12
CA GLN A 39 -16.91 -6.91 -8.71
C GLN A 39 -15.48 -6.36 -8.68
N ILE A 40 -14.53 -7.20 -8.28
CA ILE A 40 -13.12 -6.81 -8.16
C ILE A 40 -12.30 -7.42 -9.29
N SER A 41 -11.38 -6.63 -9.82
CA SER A 41 -10.29 -7.07 -10.67
C SER A 41 -8.99 -6.74 -9.95
N VAL A 42 -8.31 -7.80 -9.52
CA VAL A 42 -7.06 -7.72 -8.76
C VAL A 42 -5.88 -7.77 -9.74
N GLY A 43 -4.91 -6.88 -9.58
CA GLY A 43 -3.64 -6.91 -10.29
C GLY A 43 -2.47 -6.78 -9.34
N TYR A 44 -1.44 -7.60 -9.52
CA TYR A 44 -0.20 -7.48 -8.75
C TYR A 44 0.71 -6.39 -9.33
N TYR A 45 1.29 -5.58 -8.45
CA TYR A 45 2.26 -4.55 -8.77
C TYR A 45 3.63 -4.94 -8.23
N HIS A 46 4.64 -4.95 -9.10
CA HIS A 46 6.00 -5.33 -8.75
C HIS A 46 6.74 -4.20 -8.03
N ASN A 47 7.17 -4.42 -6.79
CA ASN A 47 8.04 -3.52 -6.05
C ASN A 47 9.53 -3.84 -6.29
N TRP A 48 9.92 -4.00 -7.56
CA TRP A 48 11.30 -4.22 -7.98
C TRP A 48 11.49 -3.73 -9.42
N GLU A 49 12.75 -3.52 -9.80
CA GLU A 49 13.10 -3.10 -11.16
C GLU A 49 12.84 -4.22 -12.16
N ALA A 50 12.17 -3.92 -13.28
CA ALA A 50 11.93 -4.90 -14.33
C ALA A 50 13.21 -5.31 -15.06
N GLU A 51 13.46 -6.62 -15.10
CA GLU A 51 14.61 -7.20 -15.78
C GLU A 51 14.23 -7.88 -17.10
N ARG A 52 15.11 -7.81 -18.10
CA ARG A 52 14.95 -8.57 -19.34
C ARG A 52 15.20 -10.04 -19.05
N GLY A 53 14.31 -10.90 -19.51
CA GLY A 53 14.39 -12.34 -19.27
C GLY A 53 13.50 -12.82 -18.12
N ALA A 54 12.92 -11.90 -17.35
CA ALA A 54 12.03 -12.25 -16.23
C ALA A 54 10.70 -12.89 -16.68
N GLY A 55 10.24 -12.61 -17.91
CA GLY A 55 9.08 -13.31 -18.46
C GLY A 55 9.45 -14.74 -18.88
N TYR A 56 8.57 -15.72 -18.66
CA TYR A 56 8.79 -17.13 -19.01
C TYR A 56 9.29 -17.41 -20.44
N ARG A 57 9.04 -16.49 -21.38
CA ARG A 57 9.51 -16.55 -22.78
C ARG A 57 10.58 -15.50 -23.10
N GLY A 58 11.34 -15.05 -22.12
CA GLY A 58 12.43 -14.07 -22.25
C GLY A 58 11.98 -12.61 -22.32
N GLY A 59 10.71 -12.31 -22.02
CA GLY A 59 10.17 -10.95 -22.02
C GLY A 59 10.71 -10.08 -20.88
N LYS A 60 10.44 -8.77 -20.96
CA LYS A 60 10.67 -7.81 -19.87
C LYS A 60 9.31 -7.24 -19.43
N PRO A 61 8.93 -7.34 -18.14
CA PRO A 61 7.73 -6.66 -17.64
C PRO A 61 7.90 -5.14 -17.72
N ALA A 62 6.80 -4.40 -17.72
CA ALA A 62 6.85 -2.94 -17.71
C ALA A 62 7.19 -2.43 -16.30
N ASN A 63 8.00 -1.37 -16.22
CA ASN A 63 8.04 -0.51 -15.04
C ASN A 63 6.92 0.50 -15.17
N LEU A 64 5.95 0.46 -14.27
CA LEU A 64 4.82 1.37 -14.25
C LEU A 64 4.84 2.14 -12.93
N GLU A 65 4.37 3.38 -12.97
CA GLU A 65 4.06 4.13 -11.76
C GLU A 65 2.78 3.57 -11.13
N LEU A 66 2.77 3.37 -9.82
CA LEU A 66 1.63 2.78 -9.08
C LEU A 66 0.31 3.49 -9.38
N ASP A 67 0.31 4.83 -9.41
CA ASP A 67 -0.85 5.69 -9.69
C ASP A 67 -1.16 5.84 -11.21
N LYS A 68 -0.48 5.09 -12.07
CA LYS A 68 -0.73 5.04 -13.53
C LYS A 68 -1.20 3.66 -14.02
N ILE A 69 -1.45 2.74 -13.10
CA ILE A 69 -2.03 1.43 -13.41
C ILE A 69 -3.42 1.62 -14.03
N ASN A 70 -3.70 0.87 -15.10
CA ASN A 70 -4.99 0.86 -15.79
C ASN A 70 -6.16 0.73 -14.80
N SER A 71 -7.15 1.62 -14.91
CA SER A 71 -8.29 1.71 -13.99
C SER A 71 -9.23 0.49 -14.01
N PHE A 72 -9.04 -0.45 -14.95
CA PHE A 72 -9.69 -1.76 -14.91
C PHE A 72 -9.38 -2.51 -13.61
N TYR A 73 -8.14 -2.40 -13.11
CA TYR A 73 -7.73 -2.97 -11.83
C TYR A 73 -8.15 -2.05 -10.68
N ASN A 74 -9.22 -2.43 -9.99
CA ASN A 74 -9.77 -1.69 -8.86
C ASN A 74 -9.28 -2.21 -7.50
N VAL A 75 -8.49 -3.28 -7.49
CA VAL A 75 -7.69 -3.74 -6.36
C VAL A 75 -6.27 -4.00 -6.85
N ILE A 76 -5.27 -3.43 -6.18
CA ILE A 76 -3.86 -3.54 -6.55
C ILE A 76 -3.12 -4.19 -5.39
N ALA A 77 -2.52 -5.35 -5.60
CA ALA A 77 -1.71 -6.04 -4.61
C ALA A 77 -0.22 -5.72 -4.81
N VAL A 78 0.40 -5.01 -3.88
CA VAL A 78 1.80 -4.60 -3.96
C VAL A 78 2.69 -5.74 -3.47
N ALA A 79 3.49 -6.28 -4.38
CA ALA A 79 4.34 -7.44 -4.19
C ALA A 79 5.79 -7.01 -3.86
N PHE A 80 6.38 -7.32 -2.70
CA PHE A 80 5.83 -8.08 -1.56
C PHE A 80 6.34 -7.51 -0.22
N MET A 81 5.60 -7.75 0.86
CA MET A 81 6.08 -7.76 2.24
C MET A 81 6.76 -9.13 2.51
N LYS A 82 8.05 -9.11 2.86
CA LYS A 82 8.86 -10.34 3.05
C LYS A 82 10.08 -10.10 3.96
N GLY A 83 10.86 -11.15 4.22
CA GLY A 83 12.09 -11.11 5.00
C GLY A 83 12.08 -12.05 6.21
N GLU A 84 13.27 -12.39 6.71
CA GLU A 84 13.46 -13.22 7.91
C GLU A 84 13.01 -12.49 9.19
N GLY A 85 12.52 -13.24 10.17
CA GLY A 85 11.92 -12.69 11.40
C GLY A 85 10.53 -12.11 11.12
N ILE A 86 10.28 -10.87 11.55
CA ILE A 86 9.04 -10.17 11.22
C ILE A 86 9.16 -9.57 9.81
N PRO A 87 8.36 -10.02 8.83
CA PRO A 87 8.44 -9.52 7.46
C PRO A 87 8.12 -8.01 7.39
N THR A 88 8.72 -7.30 6.44
CA THR A 88 8.49 -5.86 6.27
C THR A 88 8.41 -5.47 4.80
N PHE A 89 8.09 -4.20 4.54
CA PHE A 89 7.96 -3.62 3.21
C PHE A 89 8.63 -2.24 3.11
N LYS A 90 9.27 -2.00 1.97
CA LYS A 90 9.85 -0.70 1.59
C LYS A 90 9.69 -0.48 0.09
N PRO A 91 9.15 0.68 -0.37
CA PRO A 91 9.14 1.02 -1.79
C PRO A 91 10.55 1.01 -2.39
N TYR A 92 10.72 0.39 -3.55
CA TYR A 92 12.06 0.17 -4.12
C TYR A 92 12.69 1.42 -4.77
N ASN A 93 11.87 2.34 -5.29
CA ASN A 93 12.30 3.44 -6.14
C ASN A 93 11.73 4.83 -5.79
N VAL A 94 10.86 4.93 -4.79
CA VAL A 94 10.23 6.19 -4.38
C VAL A 94 10.34 6.39 -2.87
N SER A 95 10.18 7.65 -2.43
CA SER A 95 10.13 7.95 -1.00
C SER A 95 8.85 7.42 -0.34
N ASP A 96 8.85 7.28 0.98
CA ASP A 96 7.66 6.83 1.72
C ASP A 96 6.48 7.79 1.54
N GLN A 97 6.77 9.10 1.54
CA GLN A 97 5.77 10.14 1.31
C GLN A 97 5.18 10.06 -0.09
N GLU A 98 6.03 9.87 -1.11
CA GLU A 98 5.57 9.74 -2.50
C GLU A 98 4.73 8.48 -2.70
N PHE A 99 5.16 7.34 -2.12
CA PHE A 99 4.37 6.11 -2.17
C PHE A 99 2.99 6.31 -1.55
N ARG A 100 2.91 6.88 -0.35
CA ARG A 100 1.64 7.19 0.30
C ARG A 100 0.75 8.12 -0.53
N GLN A 101 1.33 9.13 -1.18
CA GLN A 101 0.57 10.02 -2.08
C GLN A 101 -0.01 9.27 -3.28
N LYS A 102 0.72 8.30 -3.84
CA LYS A 102 0.23 7.44 -4.92
C LYS A 102 -0.93 6.55 -4.45
N VAL A 103 -0.84 6.00 -3.24
CA VAL A 103 -1.93 5.24 -2.63
C VAL A 103 -3.16 6.14 -2.38
N ALA A 104 -2.96 7.33 -1.81
CA ALA A 104 -4.02 8.33 -1.63
C ALA A 104 -4.73 8.69 -2.95
N SER A 105 -3.98 8.81 -4.06
CA SER A 105 -4.54 9.05 -5.39
C SER A 105 -5.45 7.90 -5.84
N LEU A 106 -5.01 6.65 -5.67
CA LEU A 106 -5.79 5.46 -6.01
C LEU A 106 -7.03 5.32 -5.12
N ASN A 107 -6.92 5.61 -3.82
CA ASN A 107 -8.06 5.56 -2.90
C ASN A 107 -9.10 6.65 -3.22
N ASN A 108 -8.68 7.84 -3.67
CA ASN A 108 -9.60 8.85 -4.20
C ASN A 108 -10.35 8.40 -5.46
N GLU A 109 -9.76 7.49 -6.26
CA GLU A 109 -10.44 6.83 -7.38
C GLU A 109 -11.36 5.67 -6.93
N GLY A 110 -11.39 5.36 -5.63
CA GLY A 110 -12.14 4.24 -5.06
C GLY A 110 -11.51 2.88 -5.33
N ARG A 111 -10.19 2.85 -5.56
CA ARG A 111 -9.38 1.65 -5.82
C ARG A 111 -8.56 1.30 -4.60
N ALA A 112 -8.61 0.04 -4.18
CA ALA A 112 -7.88 -0.43 -3.01
C ALA A 112 -6.45 -0.85 -3.36
N VAL A 113 -5.51 -0.58 -2.46
CA VAL A 113 -4.11 -0.99 -2.53
C VAL A 113 -3.80 -1.88 -1.34
N LEU A 114 -3.54 -3.15 -1.62
CA LEU A 114 -3.20 -4.16 -0.61
C LEU A 114 -1.69 -4.35 -0.54
N MET A 115 -1.19 -4.66 0.63
CA MET A 115 0.16 -5.20 0.81
C MET A 115 0.10 -6.72 0.66
N SER A 116 0.86 -7.31 -0.27
CA SER A 116 0.90 -8.77 -0.44
C SER A 116 2.05 -9.37 0.36
N LEU A 117 1.76 -10.31 1.26
CA LEU A 117 2.70 -11.01 2.11
C LEU A 117 3.17 -12.30 1.44
N GLY A 118 4.48 -12.42 1.20
CA GLY A 118 5.08 -13.64 0.64
C GLY A 118 5.81 -13.43 -0.68
N GLY A 119 5.36 -14.16 -1.70
CA GLY A 119 6.04 -14.31 -2.98
C GLY A 119 7.24 -15.27 -2.94
N ALA A 120 7.87 -15.49 -4.09
CA ALA A 120 9.02 -16.39 -4.17
C ALA A 120 10.24 -15.86 -3.39
N TYR A 121 10.96 -16.77 -2.72
CA TYR A 121 12.11 -16.50 -1.86
C TYR A 121 11.81 -15.44 -0.78
N SER A 122 10.66 -15.60 -0.11
CA SER A 122 10.12 -14.69 0.90
C SER A 122 10.73 -14.89 2.29
N HIS A 123 11.19 -16.11 2.60
CA HIS A 123 11.82 -16.48 3.89
C HIS A 123 10.96 -16.14 5.12
N ILE A 124 9.63 -16.32 4.99
CA ILE A 124 8.69 -16.04 6.08
C ILE A 124 8.56 -17.28 6.97
N GLU A 125 9.17 -17.21 8.15
CA GLU A 125 9.12 -18.26 9.17
C GLU A 125 8.72 -17.63 10.51
N LEU A 126 7.42 -17.39 10.70
CA LEU A 126 6.90 -16.85 11.97
C LEU A 126 6.80 -17.94 13.03
N HIS A 127 7.13 -17.58 14.27
CA HIS A 127 7.08 -18.45 15.44
C HIS A 127 6.01 -18.01 16.44
N LYS A 128 5.55 -18.95 17.27
CA LYS A 128 4.61 -18.65 18.36
C LYS A 128 5.23 -17.62 19.32
N GLY A 129 4.49 -16.56 19.61
CA GLY A 129 4.96 -15.41 20.40
C GLY A 129 5.28 -14.17 19.56
N GLU A 130 5.37 -14.30 18.24
CA GLU A 130 5.65 -13.18 17.32
C GLU A 130 4.39 -12.47 16.81
N GLU A 131 3.20 -12.93 17.18
CA GLU A 131 1.92 -12.48 16.64
C GLU A 131 1.73 -10.97 16.83
N GLN A 132 2.09 -10.44 18.00
CA GLN A 132 1.96 -9.01 18.30
C GLN A 132 2.97 -8.17 17.52
N ALA A 133 4.21 -8.66 17.36
CA ALA A 133 5.23 -7.95 16.61
C ALA A 133 4.86 -7.89 15.13
N PHE A 134 4.34 -9.00 14.59
CA PHE A 134 3.81 -9.07 13.23
C PHE A 134 2.61 -8.14 13.02
N ALA A 135 1.63 -8.16 13.93
CA ALA A 135 0.48 -7.25 13.86
C ALA A 135 0.90 -5.78 13.94
N ASN A 136 1.84 -5.44 14.81
CA ASN A 136 2.37 -4.07 14.93
C ASN A 136 3.06 -3.61 13.64
N GLU A 137 3.80 -4.49 12.98
CA GLU A 137 4.47 -4.16 11.73
C GLU A 137 3.47 -3.94 10.59
N ILE A 138 2.41 -4.77 10.50
CA ILE A 138 1.31 -4.53 9.55
C ILE A 138 0.67 -3.16 9.80
N ILE A 139 0.31 -2.85 11.05
CA ILE A 139 -0.28 -1.56 11.42
C ILE A 139 0.66 -0.41 11.03
N ARG A 140 1.95 -0.53 11.34
CA ARG A 140 2.96 0.47 11.00
C ARG A 140 3.05 0.71 9.49
N LEU A 141 2.91 -0.34 8.68
CA LEU A 141 2.96 -0.25 7.22
C LEU A 141 1.67 0.35 6.64
N VAL A 142 0.51 0.03 7.22
CA VAL A 142 -0.78 0.67 6.93
C VAL A 142 -0.70 2.18 7.23
N GLU A 143 -0.28 2.57 8.43
CA GLU A 143 -0.17 3.99 8.81
C GLU A 143 0.88 4.73 7.98
N ARG A 144 1.99 4.08 7.62
CA ARG A 144 3.07 4.72 6.86
C ARG A 144 2.73 4.91 5.38
N TYR A 145 2.15 3.89 4.76
CA TYR A 145 1.97 3.85 3.30
C TYR A 145 0.53 3.95 2.84
N GLY A 146 -0.44 3.80 3.75
CA GLY A 146 -1.87 3.87 3.46
C GLY A 146 -2.45 2.59 2.85
N PHE A 147 -1.85 1.42 3.11
CA PHE A 147 -2.40 0.16 2.60
C PHE A 147 -3.81 -0.10 3.16
N ASP A 148 -4.72 -0.53 2.29
CA ASP A 148 -6.14 -0.78 2.61
C ASP A 148 -6.41 -2.19 3.14
N GLY A 149 -5.38 -3.02 3.19
CA GLY A 149 -5.47 -4.40 3.64
C GLY A 149 -4.23 -5.22 3.32
N LEU A 150 -4.34 -6.51 3.60
CA LEU A 150 -3.29 -7.50 3.41
C LEU A 150 -3.80 -8.60 2.48
N ASP A 151 -2.97 -9.01 1.53
CA ASP A 151 -3.11 -10.24 0.74
C ASP A 151 -2.12 -11.29 1.28
N ILE A 152 -2.53 -12.56 1.35
CA ILE A 152 -1.70 -13.67 1.85
C ILE A 152 -1.31 -14.54 0.66
N ASP A 153 -0.06 -14.43 0.23
CA ASP A 153 0.50 -15.09 -0.97
C ASP A 153 1.82 -15.81 -0.62
N LEU A 154 1.74 -16.77 0.30
CA LEU A 154 2.89 -17.57 0.75
C LEU A 154 3.26 -18.64 -0.31
N GLU A 155 4.56 -18.90 -0.47
CA GLU A 155 5.12 -19.91 -1.40
C GLU A 155 5.25 -21.33 -0.81
#